data_AF-A0A951W8A8-F1
#
_entry.id   AF-A0A951W8A8-F1
#
_cell.length_a   1.000
_cell.length_b   1.000
_cell.length_c   1.000
_cell.angle_alpha   90.00
_cell.angle_beta   90.00
_cell.angle_gamma   90.00
#
_symmetry.space_group_name_H-M   'P 1'
#
loop_
_entity.id
_entity.type
_entity.pdbx_description
1 polymer ?
#
loop_
_entity_poly.entity_id
_entity_poly.type
_entity_poly.pdbx_seq_one_letter_code
_entity_poly.pdbx_strand_id
1 'polypeptide(L)' 'MKHEDVYLPDYEHGHAPHRRLSRYFRFYNHERSHNSLGNGTPANCHNRRD' A
#
# COMPACT_ATOMS: atom_id res chain seq x y z
N MET A 1 5.56 24.49 -4.56
CA MET A 1 5.05 23.80 -3.36
C MET A 1 3.62 23.39 -3.65
N LYS A 2 3.35 22.08 -3.80
CA LYS A 2 2.00 21.54 -4.01
C LYS A 2 1.68 20.72 -2.77
N HIS A 3 0.98 21.34 -1.83
CA HIS A 3 0.30 20.59 -0.78
C HIS A 3 -1.03 20.17 -1.41
N GLU A 4 -1.12 18.93 -1.88
CA GLU A 4 -2.42 18.37 -2.21
C GLU A 4 -3.05 17.95 -0.89
N ASP A 5 -4.21 18.54 -0.62
CA ASP A 5 -5.03 18.27 0.55
C ASP A 5 -5.37 16.77 0.59
N VAL A 6 -4.60 16.03 1.39
CA VAL A 6 -4.92 14.65 1.72
C VAL A 6 -6.09 14.70 2.70
N TYR A 7 -7.30 14.81 2.16
CA TYR A 7 -8.52 14.50 2.89
C TYR A 7 -8.44 13.02 3.29
N LEU A 8 -8.43 12.73 4.60
CA LEU A 8 -8.85 11.44 5.13
C LEU A 8 -10.31 11.60 5.58
N PRO A 9 -11.32 11.32 4.74
CA PRO A 9 -12.71 11.37 5.17
C PRO A 9 -13.17 10.05 5.80
N ASP A 10 -12.30 9.05 5.94
CA ASP A 10 -12.72 7.64 6.04
C ASP A 10 -12.44 7.00 7.42
N TYR A 11 -12.12 7.80 8.45
CA TYR A 11 -12.00 7.32 9.83
C TYR A 11 -13.36 7.13 10.54
N GLU A 12 -14.47 7.51 9.90
CA GLU A 12 -15.80 7.43 10.54
C GLU A 12 -16.31 6.00 10.75
N HIS A 13 -15.73 4.98 10.10
CA HIS A 13 -16.24 3.60 10.18
C HIS A 13 -15.18 2.64 10.72
N GLY A 14 -14.84 2.82 12.01
CA GLY A 14 -13.83 2.06 12.76
C GLY A 14 -14.08 0.56 12.93
N HIS A 15 -15.13 -0.02 12.32
CA HIS A 15 -15.52 -1.43 12.52
C HIS A 15 -15.19 -2.38 11.36
N ALA A 16 -14.64 -1.90 10.24
CA ALA A 16 -14.13 -2.75 9.15
C ALA A 16 -12.60 -2.72 8.91
N PRO A 17 -11.72 -2.35 9.87
CA PRO A 17 -10.32 -2.05 9.58
C PRO A 17 -9.55 -3.27 9.09
N HIS A 18 -9.78 -4.47 9.63
CA HIS A 18 -8.98 -5.64 9.27
C HIS A 18 -9.10 -6.01 7.78
N ARG A 19 -10.32 -6.08 7.23
CA ARG A 19 -10.51 -6.44 5.81
C ARG A 19 -9.95 -5.37 4.87
N ARG A 20 -10.16 -4.09 5.19
CA ARG A 20 -9.62 -2.97 4.40
C ARG A 20 -8.09 -2.95 4.45
N LEU A 21 -7.52 -3.18 5.62
CA LEU A 21 -6.08 -3.21 5.84
C LEU A 21 -5.41 -4.43 5.17
N SER A 22 -5.99 -5.63 5.28
CA SER A 22 -5.49 -6.80 4.57
C SER A 22 -5.53 -6.60 3.05
N ARG A 23 -6.60 -5.98 2.52
CA ARG A 23 -6.70 -5.64 1.10
C ARG A 23 -5.65 -4.62 0.70
N TYR A 24 -5.44 -3.60 1.53
CA TYR A 24 -4.41 -2.58 1.30
C TYR A 24 -3.01 -3.19 1.26
N PHE A 25 -2.64 -4.02 2.24
CA PHE A 25 -1.33 -4.67 2.27
C PHE A 25 -1.11 -5.59 1.08
N ARG A 26 -2.13 -6.37 0.67
CA ARG A 26 -2.05 -7.21 -0.53
C ARG A 26 -1.77 -6.36 -1.78
N PHE A 27 -2.54 -5.29 -1.98
CA PHE A 27 -2.34 -4.37 -3.10
C PHE A 27 -0.94 -3.73 -3.08
N TYR A 28 -0.52 -3.22 -1.93
CA TYR A 28 0.78 -2.55 -1.79
C TYR A 28 1.96 -3.48 -2.07
N ASN A 29 1.90 -4.72 -1.59
CA ASN A 29 2.99 -5.69 -1.69
C ASN A 29 3.06 -6.39 -3.05
N HIS A 30 1.93 -6.58 -3.74
CA HIS A 30 1.89 -7.43 -4.94
C HIS A 30 1.48 -6.70 -6.22
N GLU A 31 0.78 -5.57 -6.13
CA GLU A 31 0.19 -4.92 -7.31
C GLU A 31 0.81 -3.54 -7.57
N ARG A 32 1.20 -2.81 -6.52
CA ARG A 32 1.86 -1.51 -6.66
C ARG A 32 3.33 -1.70 -7.04
N SER A 33 3.70 -1.22 -8.22
CA SER A 33 5.10 -1.05 -8.60
C SER A 33 5.71 0.13 -7.85
N HIS A 34 6.95 -0.03 -7.38
CA HIS A 34 7.69 1.03 -6.70
C HIS A 34 8.95 1.34 -7.48
N ASN A 35 9.13 2.60 -7.85
CA ASN A 35 10.32 3.05 -8.59
C ASN A 35 11.61 2.84 -7.78
N SER A 36 11.54 2.95 -6.44
CA SER A 36 12.65 2.63 -5.53
C SER A 36 13.06 1.16 -5.55
N LEU A 37 12.19 0.26 -6.02
CA LEU A 37 12.44 -1.16 -6.19
C LEU A 37 12.70 -1.55 -7.65
N GLY A 38 13.07 -0.57 -8.50
CA GLY A 38 13.34 -0.80 -9.92
C GLY A 38 12.10 -1.21 -10.72
N ASN A 39 10.95 -0.59 -10.41
CA ASN A 39 9.62 -0.92 -10.97
C ASN A 39 9.08 -2.30 -10.55
N GLY A 40 9.74 -2.98 -9.59
CA GLY A 40 9.25 -4.19 -8.96
C GLY A 40 8.22 -3.92 -7.87
N THR A 41 7.60 -5.00 -7.39
CA THR A 41 6.72 -4.99 -6.23
C THR A 41 7.52 -5.39 -4.97
N PRO A 42 7.11 -4.96 -3.76
CA PRO A 42 7.81 -5.34 -2.54
C PRO A 42 7.94 -6.85 -2.35
N ALA A 43 6.91 -7.62 -2.73
CA ALA A 43 6.94 -9.08 -2.68
C ALA A 43 8.06 -9.67 -3.55
N ASN A 44 8.30 -9.11 -4.75
CA ASN A 44 9.37 -9.58 -5.64
C ASN A 44 10.76 -9.34 -5.06
N CYS A 45 10.94 -8.30 -4.23
CA CYS A 45 12.20 -8.01 -3.57
C CYS A 45 12.46 -8.90 -2.35
N HIS A 46 11.42 -9.22 -1.59
CA HIS A 46 11.53 -10.15 -0.45
C HIS A 46 11.77 -11.59 -0.90
N ASN A 47 11.17 -12.03 -2.00
CA ASN A 47 11.34 -13.37 -2.56
C ASN A 47 12.68 -13.59 -3.30
N ARG A 48 13.58 -12.59 -3.29
CA ARG A 48 14.91 -12.64 -3.93
C ARG A 48 16.06 -12.75 -2.92
N ARG A 49 15.75 -12.99 -1.63
CA ARG A 49 16.74 -13.19 -0.56
C ARG A 49 16.68 -14.65 -0.08
N ASP A 50 17.14 -15.56 -0.93
CA ASP A 50 17.55 -16.93 -0.60
C ASP A 50 18.89 -17.20 -1.30
#